data_AF-A0A9E4HQC3-F1
#
_entry.id   AF-A0A9E4HQC3-F1
#
_cell.length_a   1.000
_cell.length_b   1.000
_cell.length_c   1.000
_cell.angle_alpha   90.00
_cell.angle_beta   90.00
_cell.angle_gamma   90.00
#
_symmetry.space_group_name_H-M   'P 1'
#
loop_
_entity.id
_entity.type
_entity.pdbx_description
1 polymer ?
#
loop_
_entity_poly.entity_id
_entity_poly.type
_entity_poly.pdbx_seq_one_letter_code
_entity_poly.pdbx_strand_id
1 'polypeptide(L)'
;IGLLVPSGRSEQGYRLYDYGDLERLRQIRLLRDLRFSLEAISQMLDAPAFDRRSALVAQRELLRERQERTDKIIRGVDGALAAMEEETEMDRTQMFEGLEEFDHE
;
A
#
# COMPACT_ATOMS: atom_id res chain seq x y z
N ILE A 1 14.64 -4.71 8.93
CA ILE A 1 13.33 -5.38 8.71
C ILE A 1 13.39 -6.90 8.55
N GLY A 2 14.54 -7.56 8.34
CA GLY A 2 14.65 -9.03 8.53
C GLY A 2 13.73 -9.93 7.69
N LEU A 3 13.02 -9.37 6.70
CA LEU A 3 11.87 -10.00 6.07
C LEU A 3 12.22 -11.24 5.25
N LEU A 4 13.41 -11.23 4.65
CA LEU A 4 14.01 -12.39 3.99
C LEU A 4 15.48 -12.45 4.43
N VAL A 5 15.84 -13.51 5.15
CA VAL A 5 17.20 -13.77 5.60
C VAL A 5 17.70 -14.97 4.80
N PRO A 6 18.91 -14.91 4.20
CA PRO A 6 19.46 -16.05 3.48
C PRO A 6 19.73 -17.19 4.47
N SER A 7 19.39 -18.42 4.05
CA SER A 7 19.61 -19.62 4.85
C SER A 7 21.10 -19.93 5.05
N GLY A 8 21.99 -19.37 4.24
CA GLY A 8 23.43 -19.51 4.45
C GLY A 8 24.27 -18.42 3.82
N ARG A 9 25.58 -18.57 4.02
CA ARG A 9 26.60 -17.78 3.33
C ARG A 9 27.71 -18.70 2.82
N SER A 10 28.29 -18.37 1.67
CA SER A 10 29.47 -19.09 1.17
C SER A 10 30.69 -18.78 2.03
N GLU A 11 31.76 -19.56 1.88
CA GLU A 11 33.04 -19.31 2.55
C GLU A 11 33.63 -17.93 2.22
N GLN A 12 33.31 -17.40 1.04
CA GLN A 12 33.71 -16.05 0.59
C GLN A 12 32.71 -14.95 1.01
N GLY A 13 31.67 -15.29 1.78
CA GLY A 13 30.72 -14.35 2.37
C GLY A 13 29.48 -14.02 1.54
N TYR A 14 29.30 -14.64 0.36
CA TYR A 14 28.12 -14.42 -0.50
C TYR A 14 26.86 -15.01 0.13
N ARG A 15 25.70 -14.37 -0.08
CA ARG A 15 24.40 -14.88 0.42
C ARG A 15 23.99 -16.09 -0.40
N LEU A 16 23.64 -17.17 0.29
CA LEU A 16 23.11 -18.39 -0.31
C LEU A 16 21.64 -18.50 0.06
N TYR A 17 20.79 -18.64 -0.95
CA TYR A 17 19.37 -18.82 -0.78
C TYR A 17 18.98 -20.23 -1.16
N ASP A 18 18.26 -20.90 -0.27
CA ASP A 18 17.74 -22.23 -0.52
C ASP A 18 16.28 -22.19 -1.01
N TYR A 19 15.66 -23.36 -1.15
CA TYR A 19 14.28 -23.46 -1.57
C TYR A 19 13.29 -22.81 -0.58
N GLY A 20 13.55 -22.91 0.72
CA GLY A 20 12.71 -22.31 1.76
C GLY A 20 12.73 -20.78 1.69
N ASP A 21 13.91 -20.21 1.42
CA ASP A 21 14.05 -18.76 1.20
C ASP A 21 13.27 -18.30 -0.03
N LEU A 22 13.30 -19.07 -1.12
CA LEU A 22 12.55 -18.77 -2.34
C LEU A 22 11.03 -18.88 -2.11
N GLU A 23 10.58 -19.86 -1.32
CA GLU A 23 9.17 -19.96 -0.94
C GLU A 23 8.71 -18.76 -0.11
N ARG A 24 9.51 -18.34 0.87
CA ARG A 24 9.22 -17.14 1.66
C ARG A 24 9.19 -15.89 0.79
N LEU A 25 10.12 -15.75 -0.15
CA LEU A 25 10.11 -14.66 -1.12
C LEU A 25 8.84 -14.66 -1.98
N ARG A 26 8.35 -15.84 -2.39
CA ARG A 26 7.08 -15.96 -3.12
C ARG A 26 5.90 -15.45 -2.29
N GLN A 27 5.84 -15.81 -1.00
CA GLN A 27 4.79 -15.34 -0.09
C GLN A 27 4.86 -13.82 0.13
N ILE A 28 6.07 -13.27 0.32
CA ILE A 28 6.28 -11.81 0.42
C ILE A 28 5.79 -11.11 -0.84
N ARG A 29 6.10 -11.63 -2.03
CA ARG A 29 5.62 -11.06 -3.30
C ARG A 29 4.09 -11.06 -3.35
N LEU A 30 3.46 -12.18 -3.05
CA LEU A 30 2.00 -12.30 -3.04
C LEU A 30 1.35 -11.26 -2.11
N LEU A 31 1.84 -11.12 -0.89
CA LEU A 31 1.28 -10.17 0.08
C LEU A 31 1.56 -8.71 -0.30
N ARG A 32 2.70 -8.43 -0.93
CA ARG A 32 3.00 -7.09 -1.46
C ARG A 32 2.14 -6.74 -2.67
N ASP A 33 1.83 -7.71 -3.52
CA ASP A 33 0.88 -7.51 -4.63
C ASP A 33 -0.53 -7.21 -4.09
N LEU A 34 -0.87 -7.78 -2.92
CA LEU A 34 -2.03 -7.41 -2.12
C LEU A 34 -1.85 -6.08 -1.35
N ARG A 35 -0.80 -5.30 -1.58
CA ARG A 35 -0.58 -3.97 -0.97
C ARG A 35 -0.44 -3.95 0.55
N PHE A 36 -0.07 -5.05 1.19
CA PHE A 36 0.34 -5.04 2.60
C PHE A 36 1.68 -4.29 2.76
N SER A 37 1.86 -3.59 3.89
CA SER A 37 3.15 -2.97 4.24
C SER A 37 4.20 -4.03 4.61
N LEU A 38 5.49 -3.69 4.51
CA LEU A 38 6.55 -4.63 4.85
C LEU A 38 6.52 -5.05 6.34
N GLU A 39 6.15 -4.15 7.26
CA GLU A 39 5.94 -4.54 8.66
C GLU A 39 4.78 -5.52 8.82
N ALA A 40 3.64 -5.25 8.17
CA ALA A 40 2.50 -6.16 8.23
C ALA A 40 2.91 -7.54 7.71
N ILE A 41 3.53 -7.60 6.53
CA ILE A 41 4.02 -8.85 5.92
C ILE A 41 4.94 -9.62 6.88
N SER A 42 5.89 -8.95 7.54
CA SER A 42 6.76 -9.61 8.52
C SER A 42 5.95 -10.25 9.64
N GLN A 43 4.99 -9.51 10.22
CA GLN A 43 4.12 -10.03 11.27
C GLN A 43 3.27 -11.21 10.79
N MET A 44 2.79 -11.20 9.53
CA MET A 44 2.01 -12.33 8.97
C MET A 44 2.85 -13.60 8.82
N LEU A 45 4.12 -13.45 8.42
CA LEU A 45 5.00 -14.57 8.11
C LEU A 45 5.73 -15.14 9.33
N ASP A 46 5.89 -14.35 10.39
CA ASP A 46 6.67 -14.73 11.58
C ASP A 46 5.78 -15.21 12.74
N ALA A 47 4.46 -14.98 12.71
CA ALA A 47 3.54 -15.36 13.78
C ALA A 47 2.89 -16.75 13.55
N PRO A 48 3.12 -17.75 14.42
CA PRO A 48 2.56 -19.09 14.26
C PRO A 48 1.03 -19.17 14.43
N ALA A 49 0.41 -18.15 15.04
CA ALA A 49 -1.03 -18.04 15.25
C ALA A 49 -1.64 -16.84 14.49
N PHE A 50 -0.99 -16.39 13.41
CA PHE A 50 -1.45 -15.22 12.68
C PHE A 50 -2.87 -15.39 12.14
N ASP A 51 -3.80 -14.54 12.59
CA ASP A 51 -5.16 -14.52 12.08
C ASP A 51 -5.20 -13.81 10.72
N ARG A 52 -4.95 -14.61 9.68
CA ARG A 52 -5.02 -14.20 8.28
C ARG A 52 -6.34 -13.52 7.92
N ARG A 53 -7.45 -13.91 8.54
CA ARG A 53 -8.76 -13.33 8.27
C ARG A 53 -8.82 -11.89 8.78
N SER A 54 -8.40 -11.65 10.02
CA SER A 54 -8.37 -10.30 10.60
C SER A 54 -7.48 -9.34 9.82
N ALA A 55 -6.35 -9.82 9.30
CA ALA A 55 -5.47 -9.02 8.46
C ALA A 55 -6.08 -8.65 7.10
N LEU A 56 -6.77 -9.58 6.44
CA LEU A 56 -7.51 -9.30 5.20
C LEU A 56 -8.68 -8.33 5.45
N VAL A 57 -9.32 -8.39 6.63
CA VAL A 57 -10.36 -7.43 7.01
C VAL A 57 -9.77 -6.03 7.19
N ALA A 58 -8.68 -5.89 7.95
CA ALA A 58 -8.00 -4.60 8.12
C ALA A 58 -7.52 -4.02 6.78
N GLN A 59 -6.97 -4.87 5.90
CA GLN A 59 -6.57 -4.48 4.56
C GLN A 59 -7.75 -3.99 3.72
N ARG A 60 -8.90 -4.66 3.78
CA ARG A 60 -10.10 -4.23 3.06
C ARG A 60 -10.55 -2.84 3.50
N GLU A 61 -10.54 -2.55 4.79
CA GLU A 61 -10.93 -1.23 5.28
C GLU A 61 -9.93 -0.15 4.82
N LEU A 62 -8.62 -0.43 4.85
CA LEU A 62 -7.62 0.49 4.30
C LEU A 62 -7.81 0.75 2.79
N LEU A 63 -8.20 -0.27 2.02
CA LEU A 63 -8.52 -0.10 0.60
C LEU A 63 -9.78 0.75 0.38
N ARG A 64 -10.78 0.64 1.25
CA ARG A 64 -11.98 1.49 1.21
C ARG A 64 -11.67 2.93 1.52
N GLU A 65 -10.88 3.20 2.57
CA GLU A 65 -10.44 4.57 2.90
C GLU A 65 -9.70 5.22 1.73
N ARG A 66 -8.82 4.46 1.06
CA ARG A 66 -8.12 4.92 -0.14
C ARG A 66 -9.08 5.17 -1.30
N GLN A 67 -10.06 4.29 -1.52
CA GLN A 67 -11.09 4.48 -2.54
C GLN A 67 -11.85 5.78 -2.29
N GLU A 68 -12.33 6.00 -1.07
CA GLU A 68 -13.05 7.22 -0.69
C GLU A 68 -12.20 8.48 -0.91
N ARG A 69 -10.91 8.42 -0.59
CA ARG A 69 -9.96 9.51 -0.87
C ARG A 69 -9.80 9.75 -2.37
N THR A 70 -9.59 8.70 -3.17
CA THR A 70 -9.50 8.81 -4.62
C THR A 70 -10.78 9.41 -5.22
N ASP A 71 -11.95 9.00 -4.75
CA ASP A 71 -13.24 9.55 -5.21
C ASP A 71 -13.40 11.04 -4.86
N LYS A 72 -12.89 11.49 -3.71
CA LYS A 72 -12.84 12.92 -3.37
C LYS A 72 -11.95 13.69 -4.35
N ILE A 73 -10.75 13.19 -4.61
CA ILE A 73 -9.81 13.82 -5.56
C ILE A 73 -10.42 13.91 -6.97
N ILE A 74 -11.05 12.83 -7.44
CA ILE A 74 -11.71 12.82 -8.75
C ILE A 74 -12.79 13.90 -8.81
N ARG A 75 -13.63 14.04 -7.78
CA ARG A 75 -14.64 15.11 -7.72
C ARG A 75 -14.05 16.51 -7.78
N GLY A 76 -12.94 16.76 -7.08
CA GLY A 76 -12.24 18.04 -7.14
C GLY A 76 -11.73 18.35 -8.56
N VAL A 77 -11.16 17.34 -9.24
CA VAL A 77 -10.72 17.47 -10.65
C VAL A 77 -11.89 17.72 -11.60
N ASP A 78 -12.98 16.96 -11.46
CA ASP A 78 -14.18 17.11 -12.29
C ASP A 78 -14.81 18.49 -12.14
N GLY A 79 -14.87 19.00 -10.90
CA GLY A 79 -15.31 20.37 -10.63
C GLY A 79 -14.42 21.38 -11.36
N ALA A 80 -13.10 21.29 -11.19
CA ALA A 80 -12.16 22.20 -11.82
C ALA A 80 -12.29 22.21 -13.35
N LEU A 81 -12.51 21.04 -13.98
CA LEU A 81 -12.76 20.94 -15.42
C LEU A 81 -14.06 21.66 -15.83
N ALA A 82 -15.15 21.47 -15.09
CA ALA A 82 -16.44 22.12 -15.39
C ALA A 82 -16.36 23.65 -15.31
N ALA A 83 -15.67 24.20 -14.31
CA ALA A 83 -15.49 25.66 -14.21
C ALA A 83 -14.66 26.27 -15.34
N MET A 84 -13.69 25.51 -15.87
CA MET A 84 -12.91 25.92 -17.04
C MET A 84 -13.76 25.94 -18.31
N GLU A 85 -14.74 25.02 -18.45
CA GLU A 85 -15.65 24.97 -19.60
C GLU A 85 -16.74 26.06 -19.55
N GLU A 86 -17.22 26.43 -18.36
CA GLU A 86 -18.33 27.38 -18.18
C GLU A 86 -17.88 28.86 -17.96
N GLU A 87 -16.60 29.22 -18.12
CA GLU A 87 -16.04 30.56 -17.81
C GLU A 87 -16.50 31.12 -16.44
N THR A 88 -16.74 30.24 -15.47
CA THR A 88 -17.31 30.61 -14.18
C THR A 88 -16.24 30.54 -13.09
N GLU A 89 -16.18 31.55 -12.22
CA GLU A 89 -15.30 31.53 -11.04
C GLU A 89 -15.75 30.43 -10.08
N MET A 90 -15.02 29.32 -10.05
CA MET A 90 -15.26 28.25 -9.07
C MET A 90 -14.80 28.69 -7.68
N ASP A 91 -15.52 28.26 -6.65
CA ASP A 91 -15.11 28.48 -5.27
C ASP A 91 -13.78 27.74 -4.98
N ARG A 92 -12.78 28.47 -4.48
CA ARG A 92 -11.42 27.93 -4.22
C ARG A 92 -11.47 26.74 -3.26
N THR A 93 -12.42 26.71 -2.33
CA THR A 93 -12.59 25.59 -1.41
C THR A 93 -13.03 24.30 -2.11
N GLN A 94 -13.80 24.38 -3.20
CA GLN A 94 -14.18 23.19 -3.98
C GLN A 94 -13.06 22.71 -4.90
N MET A 95 -12.20 23.63 -5.39
CA MET A 95 -11.06 23.29 -6.25
C MET A 95 -10.03 22.40 -5.55
N PHE A 96 -9.87 22.55 -4.24
CA PHE A 96 -8.89 21.78 -3.44
C PHE A 96 -9.54 20.64 -2.63
N GLU A 97 -10.84 20.37 -2.81
CA GLU A 97 -11.52 19.30 -2.09
C GLU A 97 -10.87 17.94 -2.42
N GLY A 98 -10.27 17.29 -1.40
CA GLY A 98 -9.52 16.04 -1.56
C GLY A 98 -8.04 16.19 -1.95
N LEU A 99 -7.59 17.39 -2.33
CA LEU A 99 -6.19 17.72 -2.63
C LEU A 99 -5.43 18.29 -1.41
N GLU A 100 -6.11 18.65 -0.33
CA GLU A 100 -5.52 19.24 0.89
C GLU A 100 -4.59 18.29 1.67
N GLU A 101 -4.75 16.97 1.56
CA GLU A 101 -3.90 15.98 2.26
C GLU A 101 -2.58 15.64 1.54
N PHE A 102 -2.22 16.33 0.46
CA PHE A 102 -0.94 16.13 -0.24
C PHE A 102 0.21 16.97 0.34
N ASP A 103 -0.06 17.86 1.31
CA ASP A 103 0.92 18.78 1.89
C ASP A 103 1.81 18.17 3.01
N HIS A 104 1.75 16.84 3.21
CA HIS A 104 2.54 16.13 4.21
C HIS A 104 3.27 14.92 3.62
N GLU A 105 4.25 15.15 2.74
CA GLU A 105 5.34 14.20 2.48
C GLU A 105 6.69 14.93 2.31
#